data_AF-A0A7J8NRU0-F1
#
_entry.id   AF-A0A7J8NRU0-F1
#
_cell.length_a   1.000
_cell.length_b   1.000
_cell.length_c   1.000
_cell.angle_alpha   90.00
_cell.angle_beta   90.00
_cell.angle_gamma   90.00
#
_symmetry.space_group_name_H-M   'P 1'
#
loop_
_entity.id
_entity.type
_entity.pdbx_description
1 polymer ?
#
loop_
_entity_poly.entity_id
_entity_poly.type
_entity_poly.pdbx_seq_one_letter_code
_entity_poly.pdbx_strand_id
1 'polypeptide(L)'
;FSNNFTIVLFHYDGVTSEWDEFEWSKRAIHVSAPKQSKWWFAKRFLHPDIVAPYDYIFIWDEDLGVEHFNAEEYIKIVRKHGLEISQPGLDPDSIGLTWAMTMKRNDTEIHTRTQERTGWCTDLHLPPCAAFVEIMATVFSRNAWRCVWHMIQ
;
A
#
# COMPACT_ATOMS: atom_id res chain seq x y z
N PHE A 1 11.77 -9.75 -8.13
CA PHE A 1 10.38 -9.35 -8.47
C PHE A 1 9.90 -10.06 -9.72
N SER A 2 8.62 -10.42 -9.74
CA SER A 2 7.91 -10.98 -10.91
C SER A 2 7.81 -9.92 -12.02
N ASN A 3 7.82 -10.35 -13.29
CA ASN A 3 7.64 -9.45 -14.44
C ASN A 3 6.19 -8.95 -14.59
N ASN A 4 5.28 -9.40 -13.71
CA ASN A 4 3.89 -8.96 -13.66
C ASN A 4 3.70 -7.58 -13.02
N PHE A 5 4.78 -6.97 -12.48
CA PHE A 5 4.72 -5.70 -11.75
C PHE A 5 5.69 -4.68 -12.34
N THR A 6 5.23 -3.44 -12.40
CA THR A 6 6.07 -2.26 -12.64
C THR A 6 6.31 -1.57 -11.32
N ILE A 7 7.57 -1.25 -11.04
CA ILE A 7 7.97 -0.53 -9.82
C ILE A 7 8.25 0.92 -10.19
N VAL A 8 7.69 1.84 -9.40
CA VAL A 8 7.99 3.27 -9.48
C VAL A 8 8.54 3.71 -8.12
N LEU A 9 9.74 4.29 -8.11
CA LEU A 9 10.37 4.82 -6.91
C LEU A 9 10.24 6.34 -6.90
N PHE A 10 9.65 6.88 -5.83
CA PHE A 10 9.49 8.31 -5.60
C PHE A 10 10.60 8.80 -4.66
N HIS A 11 11.49 9.66 -5.17
CA HIS A 11 12.65 10.15 -4.44
C HIS A 11 12.36 11.54 -3.85
N TYR A 12 12.21 11.59 -2.52
CA TYR A 12 11.91 12.81 -1.75
C TYR A 12 13.08 13.77 -1.66
N ASP A 13 14.30 13.27 -1.59
CA ASP A 13 15.52 14.03 -1.28
C ASP A 13 16.38 14.37 -2.50
N GLY A 14 16.03 13.83 -3.67
CA GLY A 14 16.79 14.01 -4.88
C GLY A 14 17.79 12.89 -5.18
N VAL A 15 18.01 11.95 -4.25
CA VAL A 15 19.09 10.96 -4.33
C VAL A 15 18.57 9.65 -4.92
N THR A 16 18.76 9.46 -6.22
CA THR A 16 18.25 8.26 -6.90
C THR A 16 19.17 7.05 -6.80
N SER A 17 20.44 7.26 -6.45
CA SER A 17 21.50 6.24 -6.49
C SER A 17 21.52 5.29 -5.29
N GLU A 18 20.79 5.59 -4.20
CA GLU A 18 20.78 4.71 -3.02
C GLU A 18 20.23 3.32 -3.32
N TRP A 19 19.39 3.21 -4.35
CA TRP A 19 18.81 1.94 -4.76
C TRP A 19 19.66 1.18 -5.78
N ASP A 20 20.81 1.72 -6.23
CA ASP A 20 21.62 1.15 -7.32
C ASP A 20 22.24 -0.21 -6.96
N GLU A 21 22.34 -0.53 -5.66
CA GLU A 21 22.78 -1.84 -5.18
C GLU A 21 21.82 -2.97 -5.56
N PHE A 22 20.55 -2.64 -5.84
CA PHE A 22 19.53 -3.63 -6.20
C PHE A 22 19.34 -3.73 -7.71
N GLU A 23 19.60 -4.90 -8.30
CA GLU A 23 19.43 -5.11 -9.75
C GLU A 23 18.00 -4.86 -10.28
N TRP A 24 16.98 -4.96 -9.42
CA TRP A 24 15.61 -4.65 -9.82
C TRP A 24 15.35 -3.14 -9.94
N SER A 25 16.06 -2.30 -9.19
CA SER A 25 15.86 -0.84 -9.21
C SER A 25 16.28 -0.26 -10.55
N LYS A 26 17.32 -0.80 -11.18
CA LYS A 26 17.77 -0.43 -12.54
C LYS A 26 16.69 -0.59 -13.62
N ARG A 27 15.64 -1.37 -13.35
CA ARG A 27 14.47 -1.57 -14.22
C ARG A 27 13.23 -0.82 -13.74
N ALA A 28 13.28 -0.21 -12.57
CA ALA A 28 12.20 0.60 -12.02
C ALA A 28 12.17 1.99 -12.70
N ILE A 29 11.03 2.66 -12.59
CA ILE A 29 10.89 4.06 -13.00
C ILE A 29 11.23 4.93 -11.80
N HIS A 30 12.24 5.78 -11.92
CA HIS A 30 12.64 6.70 -10.86
C HIS A 30 12.04 8.09 -11.14
N VAL A 31 11.30 8.63 -10.17
CA VAL A 31 10.77 9.99 -10.23
C VAL A 31 11.27 10.75 -9.02
N SER A 32 11.96 11.87 -9.26
CA SER A 32 12.60 12.65 -8.21
C SER A 32 12.04 14.07 -8.18
N ALA A 33 11.59 14.50 -7.00
CA ALA A 33 11.13 15.85 -6.74
C ALA A 33 11.42 16.22 -5.28
N PRO A 34 12.30 17.20 -5.03
CA PRO A 34 12.69 17.54 -3.66
C PRO A 34 11.51 17.94 -2.78
N LYS A 35 11.48 17.36 -1.58
CA LYS A 35 10.58 17.70 -0.47
C LYS A 35 9.08 17.52 -0.78
N GLN A 36 8.73 16.51 -1.57
CA GLN A 36 7.33 16.22 -1.94
C GLN A 36 6.82 14.94 -1.27
N SER A 37 5.56 14.96 -0.82
CA SER A 37 4.95 13.79 -0.17
C SER A 37 4.66 12.64 -1.15
N LYS A 38 4.55 11.41 -0.63
CA LYS A 38 4.09 10.23 -1.38
C LYS A 38 2.85 10.51 -2.23
N TRP A 39 1.85 11.16 -1.64
CA TRP A 39 0.59 11.49 -2.30
C TRP A 39 0.73 12.60 -3.35
N TRP A 40 1.66 13.53 -3.17
CA TRP A 40 1.98 14.54 -4.19
C TRP A 40 2.51 13.89 -5.47
N PHE A 41 3.39 12.88 -5.34
CA PHE A 41 3.88 12.10 -6.48
C PHE A 41 2.76 11.28 -7.11
N ALA A 42 2.02 10.52 -6.30
CA ALA A 42 0.91 9.70 -6.79
C ALA A 42 -0.12 10.55 -7.58
N LYS A 43 -0.44 11.76 -7.09
CA LYS A 43 -1.33 12.69 -7.77
C LYS A 43 -0.84 13.08 -9.16
N ARG A 44 0.47 13.26 -9.35
CA ARG A 44 1.06 13.77 -10.60
C ARG A 44 1.44 12.68 -11.60
N PHE A 45 1.93 11.55 -11.11
CA PHE A 45 2.52 10.52 -11.96
C PHE A 45 1.63 9.28 -12.12
N LEU A 46 0.62 9.11 -11.27
CA LEU A 46 -0.31 7.98 -11.33
C LEU A 46 -1.72 8.45 -11.72
N HIS A 47 -1.84 9.31 -12.73
CA HIS A 47 -3.14 9.69 -13.28
C HIS A 47 -3.91 8.43 -13.74
N PRO A 48 -5.24 8.33 -13.54
CA PRO A 48 -5.99 7.12 -13.85
C PRO A 48 -5.83 6.61 -15.29
N ASP A 49 -5.64 7.51 -16.25
CA ASP A 49 -5.41 7.14 -17.66
C ASP A 49 -3.97 6.62 -17.92
N ILE A 50 -2.99 7.04 -17.13
CA ILE A 50 -1.61 6.55 -17.21
C ILE A 50 -1.53 5.14 -16.67
N VAL A 51 -2.18 4.89 -15.53
CA VAL A 51 -2.16 3.58 -14.84
C VAL A 51 -3.30 2.65 -15.29
N ALA A 52 -4.08 3.05 -16.29
CA ALA A 52 -5.18 2.26 -16.85
C ALA A 52 -4.81 0.83 -17.28
N PRO A 53 -3.56 0.51 -17.71
CA PRO A 53 -3.16 -0.87 -18.01
C PRO A 53 -3.04 -1.78 -16.78
N TYR A 54 -2.96 -1.25 -15.57
CA TYR A 54 -2.73 -2.02 -14.34
C TYR A 54 -4.06 -2.32 -13.62
N ASP A 55 -4.23 -3.54 -13.14
CA ASP A 55 -5.43 -3.95 -12.39
C ASP A 55 -5.44 -3.41 -10.96
N TYR A 56 -4.26 -3.28 -10.35
CA TYR A 56 -4.06 -2.88 -8.97
C TYR A 56 -2.88 -1.93 -8.86
N ILE A 57 -2.98 -1.01 -7.91
CA ILE A 57 -2.01 0.05 -7.66
C ILE A 57 -1.64 0.00 -6.18
N PHE A 58 -0.36 -0.22 -5.93
CA PHE A 58 0.23 -0.31 -4.59
C PHE A 58 0.88 1.04 -4.29
N ILE A 59 0.48 1.69 -3.19
CA ILE A 59 1.02 2.98 -2.75
C ILE A 59 1.61 2.78 -1.35
N TRP A 60 2.89 2.44 -1.33
CA TRP A 60 3.60 1.92 -0.16
C TRP A 60 4.70 2.88 0.29
N ASP A 61 4.93 2.96 1.59
CA ASP A 61 6.14 3.57 2.15
C ASP A 61 7.33 2.62 1.97
N GLU A 62 8.55 3.17 1.93
CA GLU A 62 9.78 2.44 1.61
C GLU A 62 10.30 1.54 2.74
N ASP A 63 9.83 1.76 3.97
CA ASP A 63 10.25 1.06 5.19
C ASP A 63 9.41 -0.19 5.49
N LEU A 64 8.53 -0.60 4.57
CA LEU A 64 7.77 -1.84 4.68
C LEU A 64 8.63 -3.07 4.37
N GLY A 65 8.74 -3.97 5.35
CA GLY A 65 9.33 -5.29 5.16
C GLY A 65 8.54 -6.15 4.17
N VAL A 66 9.22 -6.72 3.18
CA VAL A 66 8.61 -7.53 2.11
C VAL A 66 9.13 -8.97 2.06
N GLU A 67 9.93 -9.39 3.04
CA GLU A 67 10.58 -10.69 3.13
C GLU A 67 9.57 -11.85 3.16
N HIS A 68 8.40 -11.60 3.74
CA HIS A 68 7.31 -12.57 3.89
C HIS A 68 6.09 -12.23 3.02
N PHE A 69 6.23 -11.28 2.10
CA PHE A 69 5.15 -10.83 1.25
C PHE A 69 5.18 -11.47 -0.14
N ASN A 70 4.04 -12.03 -0.57
CA ASN A 70 3.83 -12.50 -1.93
C ASN A 70 2.70 -11.71 -2.58
N ALA A 71 3.06 -10.82 -3.51
CA ALA A 71 2.12 -9.95 -4.20
C ALA A 71 1.07 -10.73 -5.02
N GLU A 72 1.44 -11.85 -5.63
CA GLU A 72 0.51 -12.63 -6.46
C GLU A 72 -0.52 -13.37 -5.60
N GLU A 73 -0.11 -13.96 -4.48
CA GLU A 73 -1.04 -14.58 -3.52
C GLU A 73 -1.95 -13.55 -2.86
N TYR A 74 -1.40 -12.39 -2.48
CA TYR A 74 -2.20 -11.28 -1.97
C TYR A 74 -3.28 -10.85 -2.96
N ILE A 75 -2.93 -10.68 -4.24
CA ILE A 75 -3.90 -10.28 -5.27
C ILE A 75 -4.95 -11.37 -5.53
N LYS A 76 -4.61 -12.66 -5.38
CA LYS A 76 -5.62 -13.74 -5.41
C LYS A 76 -6.66 -13.58 -4.30
N ILE A 77 -6.23 -13.26 -3.08
CA ILE A 77 -7.13 -13.00 -1.94
C ILE A 77 -8.00 -11.76 -2.20
N VAL A 78 -7.38 -10.65 -2.64
CA VAL A 78 -8.09 -9.40 -2.98
C VAL A 78 -9.16 -9.63 -4.05
N ARG A 79 -8.84 -10.37 -5.12
CA ARG A 79 -9.81 -10.74 -6.17
C ARG A 79 -10.92 -11.65 -5.64
N LYS A 80 -10.57 -12.66 -4.84
CA LYS A 80 -11.53 -13.62 -4.26
C LYS A 80 -12.60 -12.92 -3.41
N HIS A 81 -12.22 -11.89 -2.66
CA HIS A 81 -13.10 -11.16 -1.75
C HIS A 81 -13.63 -9.83 -2.33
N GLY A 82 -13.31 -9.50 -3.58
CA GLY A 82 -13.78 -8.27 -4.23
C GLY A 82 -13.34 -6.99 -3.51
N LEU A 83 -12.12 -6.96 -2.98
CA LEU A 83 -11.63 -5.82 -2.22
C LEU A 83 -11.15 -4.70 -3.16
N GLU A 84 -11.85 -3.58 -3.13
CA GLU A 84 -11.54 -2.40 -3.96
C GLU A 84 -10.43 -1.53 -3.35
N ILE A 85 -10.40 -1.44 -2.02
CA ILE A 85 -9.36 -0.77 -1.23
C ILE A 85 -8.95 -1.73 -0.12
N SER A 86 -7.65 -2.01 -0.01
CA SER A 86 -7.14 -3.02 0.93
C SER A 86 -5.70 -2.73 1.32
N GLN A 87 -5.19 -3.50 2.26
CA GLN A 87 -3.79 -3.50 2.67
C GLN A 87 -3.41 -4.93 3.11
N PRO A 88 -2.18 -5.41 2.85
CA PRO A 88 -1.69 -6.65 3.43
C PRO A 88 -1.47 -6.51 4.94
N GLY A 89 -1.68 -7.61 5.67
CA GLY A 89 -1.37 -7.65 7.10
C GLY A 89 0.14 -7.47 7.35
N LEU A 90 0.47 -6.58 8.27
CA LEU A 90 1.84 -6.33 8.75
C LEU A 90 2.28 -7.44 9.71
N ASP A 91 3.56 -7.76 9.70
CA ASP A 91 4.12 -8.74 10.63
C ASP A 91 3.89 -8.27 12.09
N PRO A 92 3.35 -9.13 12.98
CA PRO A 92 3.20 -8.80 14.40
C PRO A 92 4.50 -8.38 15.09
N ASP A 93 5.65 -8.86 14.59
CA ASP A 93 6.98 -8.54 15.12
C ASP A 93 7.59 -7.29 14.47
N SER A 94 6.88 -6.65 13.53
CA SER A 94 7.33 -5.41 12.89
C SER A 94 7.43 -4.27 13.91
N ILE A 95 8.57 -3.57 13.90
CA ILE A 95 8.72 -2.30 14.60
C ILE A 95 7.71 -1.30 14.00
N GLY A 96 6.99 -0.56 14.86
CA GLY A 96 6.08 0.50 14.40
C GLY A 96 4.61 0.10 14.18
N LEU A 97 4.19 -1.12 14.54
CA LEU A 97 2.79 -1.52 14.45
C LEU A 97 1.89 -0.66 15.36
N THR A 98 1.16 0.27 14.74
CA THR A 98 0.33 1.24 15.45
C THR A 98 -1.07 0.70 15.70
N TRP A 99 -1.68 0.08 14.69
CA TRP A 99 -3.07 -0.39 14.74
C TRP A 99 -3.14 -1.91 14.78
N ALA A 100 -3.88 -2.45 15.74
CA ALA A 100 -4.20 -3.88 15.80
C ALA A 100 -4.99 -4.36 14.56
N MET A 101 -5.62 -3.44 13.82
CA MET A 101 -6.33 -3.75 12.58
C MET A 101 -5.37 -4.13 11.45
N THR A 102 -4.18 -3.54 11.39
CA THR A 102 -3.23 -3.80 10.29
C THR A 102 -2.37 -5.04 10.53
N MET A 103 -2.43 -5.63 11.72
CA MET A 103 -1.70 -6.84 12.08
C MET A 103 -2.16 -8.06 11.28
N LYS A 104 -1.21 -8.81 10.72
CA LYS A 104 -1.46 -10.10 10.06
C LYS A 104 -2.01 -11.12 11.04
N ARG A 105 -3.03 -11.86 10.59
CA ARG A 105 -3.62 -12.99 11.31
C ARG A 105 -3.38 -14.27 10.53
N ASN A 106 -3.00 -15.34 11.23
CA ASN A 106 -2.66 -16.62 10.60
C ASN A 106 -3.85 -17.57 10.48
N ASP A 107 -4.97 -17.25 11.10
CA ASP A 107 -6.20 -18.04 11.15
C ASP A 107 -7.27 -17.60 10.13
N THR A 108 -7.05 -16.49 9.43
CA THR A 108 -7.99 -15.95 8.44
C THR A 108 -7.27 -15.35 7.22
N GLU A 109 -7.93 -15.38 6.06
CA GLU A 109 -7.47 -14.68 4.85
C GLU A 109 -7.70 -13.17 4.91
N ILE A 110 -8.80 -12.74 5.57
CA ILE A 110 -9.20 -11.35 5.71
C ILE A 110 -9.78 -11.09 7.10
N HIS A 111 -9.61 -9.88 7.61
CA HIS A 111 -10.36 -9.39 8.76
C HIS A 111 -10.69 -7.91 8.56
N THR A 112 -11.91 -7.55 8.93
CA THR A 112 -12.41 -6.16 8.84
C THR A 112 -12.79 -5.62 10.21
N ARG A 113 -12.48 -6.36 11.28
CA ARG A 113 -12.77 -6.02 12.67
C ARG A 113 -11.60 -6.42 13.56
N THR A 114 -11.29 -5.57 14.51
CA THR A 114 -10.29 -5.85 15.54
C THR A 114 -10.74 -5.36 16.90
N GLN A 115 -10.14 -5.91 17.95
CA GLN A 115 -10.22 -5.31 19.27
C GLN A 115 -8.98 -4.43 19.45
N GLU A 116 -9.21 -3.13 19.55
CA GLU A 116 -8.13 -2.19 19.82
C GLU A 116 -7.87 -1.97 21.30
N ARG A 117 -6.76 -1.27 21.58
CA ARG A 117 -6.42 -0.75 22.91
C ARG A 117 -7.56 0.11 23.48
N THR A 118 -7.72 0.10 24.79
CA THR A 118 -8.75 0.88 25.49
C THR A 118 -8.67 2.36 25.11
N GLY A 119 -9.78 2.92 24.64
CA GLY A 119 -9.91 4.34 24.27
C GLY A 119 -9.52 4.69 22.83
N TRP A 120 -9.07 3.72 22.02
CA TRP A 120 -8.68 3.96 20.63
C TRP A 120 -9.84 3.91 19.64
N CYS A 121 -10.97 3.35 20.05
CA CYS A 121 -12.20 3.30 19.25
C CYS A 121 -13.36 3.91 20.01
N THR A 122 -14.01 4.87 19.36
CA THR A 122 -15.27 5.46 19.81
C THR A 122 -16.45 4.53 19.50
N ASP A 123 -16.39 3.81 18.39
CA ASP A 123 -17.36 2.80 17.95
C ASP A 123 -16.60 1.61 17.35
N LEU A 124 -17.00 0.38 17.70
CA LEU A 124 -16.40 -0.86 17.19
C LEU A 124 -16.76 -1.14 15.72
N HIS A 125 -17.74 -0.43 15.16
CA HIS A 125 -18.17 -0.53 13.78
C HIS A 125 -17.61 0.57 12.88
N LEU A 126 -16.79 1.48 13.42
CA LEU A 126 -16.15 2.56 12.68
C LEU A 126 -14.62 2.40 12.69
N PRO A 127 -13.93 3.03 11.72
CA PRO A 127 -12.47 3.16 11.79
C PRO A 127 -12.04 3.82 13.11
N PRO A 128 -10.93 3.36 13.72
CA PRO A 128 -10.00 2.37 13.20
C PRO A 128 -10.38 0.90 13.52
N CYS A 129 -11.41 0.66 14.33
CA CYS A 129 -11.79 -0.69 14.79
C CYS A 129 -12.51 -1.56 13.74
N ALA A 130 -13.07 -0.95 12.70
CA ALA A 130 -13.69 -1.66 11.59
C ALA A 130 -13.35 -1.02 10.24
N ALA A 131 -13.18 -1.89 9.23
CA ALA A 131 -12.97 -1.51 7.82
C ALA A 131 -11.91 -0.39 7.61
N PHE A 132 -10.83 -0.44 8.40
CA PHE A 132 -9.75 0.53 8.34
C PHE A 132 -8.59 -0.01 7.50
N VAL A 133 -8.05 0.87 6.64
CA VAL A 133 -6.88 0.64 5.82
C VAL A 133 -5.93 1.80 6.09
N GLU A 134 -4.70 1.50 6.50
CA GLU A 134 -3.71 2.49 6.87
C GLU A 134 -3.01 3.05 5.63
N ILE A 135 -2.75 4.36 5.65
CA ILE A 135 -2.24 5.10 4.49
C ILE A 135 -0.84 4.65 4.03
N MET A 136 -0.12 3.91 4.89
CA MET A 136 1.24 3.44 4.66
C MET A 136 1.32 2.35 3.58
N ALA A 137 0.44 1.36 3.60
CA ALA A 137 0.55 0.14 2.78
C ALA A 137 -0.69 -0.10 1.90
N THR A 138 -1.31 0.97 1.41
CA THR A 138 -2.57 0.88 0.67
C THR A 138 -2.42 0.21 -0.70
N VAL A 139 -3.43 -0.58 -1.06
CA VAL A 139 -3.61 -1.16 -2.39
C VAL A 139 -5.01 -0.85 -2.90
N PHE A 140 -5.06 -0.29 -4.09
CA PHE A 140 -6.30 0.09 -4.77
C PHE A 140 -6.51 -0.78 -5.99
N SER A 141 -7.76 -1.17 -6.24
CA SER A 141 -8.15 -1.60 -7.58
C SER A 141 -8.06 -0.42 -8.57
N ARG A 142 -8.01 -0.72 -9.87
CA ARG A 142 -8.14 0.28 -10.93
C ARG A 142 -9.40 1.15 -10.78
N ASN A 143 -10.52 0.56 -10.38
CA ASN A 143 -11.79 1.25 -10.23
C ASN A 143 -11.77 2.19 -9.02
N ALA A 144 -11.27 1.71 -7.87
CA ALA A 144 -11.12 2.52 -6.68
C ALA A 144 -10.18 3.70 -6.92
N TRP A 145 -9.06 3.46 -7.60
CA TRP A 145 -8.08 4.51 -7.88
C TRP A 145 -8.64 5.66 -8.71
N ARG A 146 -9.52 5.39 -9.68
CA ARG A 146 -10.23 6.43 -10.44
C ARG A 146 -10.96 7.41 -9.52
N CYS A 147 -11.57 6.94 -8.44
CA CYS A 147 -12.24 7.79 -7.45
C CYS A 147 -11.23 8.43 -6.49
N VAL A 148 -10.34 7.63 -5.89
CA VAL A 148 -9.37 8.08 -4.88
C VAL A 148 -8.44 9.16 -5.42
N TRP A 149 -8.02 9.05 -6.68
CA TRP A 149 -7.16 10.05 -7.31
C TRP A 149 -7.75 11.46 -7.29
N HIS A 150 -9.08 11.60 -7.41
CA HIS A 150 -9.76 12.90 -7.31
C HIS A 150 -9.88 13.42 -5.88
N MET A 151 -9.77 12.56 -4.87
CA MET A 151 -9.79 12.98 -3.46
C MET A 151 -8.44 13.54 -2.99
N ILE A 152 -7.33 13.07 -3.58
CA ILE A 152 -6.00 13.56 -3.25
C ILE A 152 -5.88 15.05 -3.64
N GLN A 153 -5.55 15.89 -2.65
CA GLN A 153 -5.34 17.34 -2.78
C GLN A 153 -3.87 17.66 -3.06
#